data_AF-A0A931VPW5-F1
#
_entry.id   AF-A0A931VPW5-F1
#
_cell.length_a   1.000
_cell.length_b   1.000
_cell.length_c   1.000
_cell.angle_alpha   90.00
_cell.angle_beta   90.00
_cell.angle_gamma   90.00
#
_symmetry.space_group_name_H-M   'P 1'
#
loop_
_entity.id
_entity.type
_entity.pdbx_description
1 polymer ?
#
loop_
_entity_poly.entity_id
_entity_poly.type
_entity_poly.pdbx_seq_one_letter_code
_entity_poly.pdbx_strand_id
1 'polypeptide(L)'
;RSPIATYVNEHTKPGDLVLFWGAYPGENFMSDRESPSAVLFYPLFVKSDISTQLDDQFLRDLKANRPVMIVDMGDYEALSLDPIERRKRLDAGVGWQYLPDNIDEVFAFIDQNYSRIANVKGMGVYRLKGTQ
;
A
#
# COMPACT_ATOMS: atom_id res chain seq x y z
N ARG A 1 -10.95 17.01 -4.73
CA ARG A 1 -9.87 16.01 -4.65
C ARG A 1 -9.23 16.10 -3.28
N SER A 2 -8.86 14.98 -2.68
CA SER A 2 -8.10 14.97 -1.42
C SER A 2 -6.70 15.61 -1.65
N PRO A 3 -6.03 16.15 -0.62
CA PRO A 3 -4.67 16.68 -0.75
C PRO A 3 -3.68 15.65 -1.27
N ILE A 4 -3.84 14.37 -0.88
CA ILE A 4 -2.96 13.30 -1.32
C ILE A 4 -3.21 12.91 -2.78
N ALA A 5 -4.47 12.88 -3.23
CA ALA A 5 -4.79 12.64 -4.63
C ALA A 5 -4.27 13.76 -5.55
N THR A 6 -4.25 15.01 -5.08
CA THR A 6 -3.61 16.12 -5.79
C THR A 6 -2.09 15.91 -5.86
N TYR A 7 -1.44 15.58 -4.73
CA TYR A 7 -0.01 15.29 -4.70
C TYR A 7 0.35 14.16 -5.68
N VAL A 8 -0.38 13.05 -5.65
CA VAL A 8 -0.17 11.92 -6.57
C VAL A 8 -0.30 12.37 -8.02
N ASN A 9 -1.35 13.13 -8.35
CA ASN A 9 -1.55 13.65 -9.71
C ASN A 9 -0.38 14.51 -10.20
N GLU A 10 0.16 15.38 -9.35
CA GLU A 10 1.27 16.29 -9.69
C GLU A 10 2.61 15.56 -9.81
N HIS A 11 2.74 14.38 -9.18
CA HIS A 11 3.99 13.64 -9.06
C HIS A 11 3.98 12.30 -9.82
N THR A 12 2.99 12.05 -10.66
CA THR A 12 2.90 10.85 -11.52
C THR A 12 2.30 11.22 -12.87
N LYS A 13 2.49 10.39 -13.89
CA LYS A 13 1.98 10.59 -15.25
C LYS A 13 0.66 9.82 -15.47
N PRO A 14 -0.19 10.23 -16.42
CA PRO A 14 -1.32 9.40 -16.85
C PRO A 14 -0.85 8.00 -17.26
N GLY A 15 -1.55 6.98 -16.78
CA GLY A 15 -1.19 5.56 -16.98
C GLY A 15 -0.19 4.99 -15.97
N ASP A 16 0.41 5.81 -15.11
CA ASP A 16 1.18 5.30 -13.98
C ASP A 16 0.26 4.58 -12.98
N LEU A 17 0.72 3.45 -12.46
CA LEU A 17 0.03 2.72 -11.40
C LEU A 17 0.42 3.27 -10.02
N VAL A 18 -0.57 3.40 -9.15
CA VAL A 18 -0.38 3.88 -7.77
C VAL A 18 -1.15 2.99 -6.80
N LEU A 19 -0.48 2.56 -5.74
CA LEU A 19 -1.12 1.83 -4.64
C LEU A 19 -1.42 2.77 -3.48
N PHE A 20 -2.68 2.86 -3.07
CA PHE A 20 -3.05 3.43 -1.78
C PHE A 20 -3.25 2.30 -0.78
N TRP A 21 -2.26 2.12 0.10
CA TRP A 21 -2.14 1.02 1.04
C TRP A 21 -3.27 1.02 2.08
N GLY A 22 -3.81 -0.16 2.37
CA GLY A 22 -4.84 -0.36 3.40
C GLY A 22 -6.27 -0.14 2.90
N ALA A 23 -6.59 -0.58 1.67
CA ALA A 23 -7.95 -0.55 1.12
C ALA A 23 -8.56 0.85 0.88
N TYR A 24 -7.83 1.74 0.19
CA TYR A 24 -8.31 3.11 -0.15
C TYR A 24 -8.59 3.32 -1.66
N PRO A 25 -9.49 2.55 -2.30
CA PRO A 25 -9.75 2.66 -3.74
C PRO A 25 -10.35 4.01 -4.16
N GLY A 26 -10.98 4.74 -3.23
CA GLY A 26 -11.46 6.10 -3.48
C GLY A 26 -10.34 7.08 -3.85
N GLU A 27 -9.13 6.88 -3.31
CA GLU A 27 -7.98 7.73 -3.61
C GLU A 27 -7.38 7.43 -4.98
N ASN A 28 -7.41 6.17 -5.44
CA ASN A 28 -7.11 5.81 -6.83
C ASN A 28 -8.03 6.57 -7.80
N PHE A 29 -9.34 6.55 -7.56
CA PHE A 29 -10.30 7.29 -8.38
C PHE A 29 -10.07 8.81 -8.32
N MET A 30 -9.88 9.38 -7.13
CA MET A 30 -9.65 10.83 -6.98
C MET A 30 -8.33 11.29 -7.59
N SER A 31 -7.32 10.43 -7.62
CA SER A 31 -6.01 10.69 -8.21
C SER A 31 -5.95 10.39 -9.70
N ASP A 32 -6.99 9.81 -10.30
CA ASP A 32 -6.98 9.37 -11.70
C ASP A 32 -5.81 8.41 -11.97
N ARG A 33 -5.54 7.51 -11.03
CA ARG A 33 -4.48 6.48 -11.13
C ARG A 33 -5.05 5.12 -10.78
N GLU A 34 -4.78 4.15 -11.65
CA GLU A 34 -5.19 2.76 -11.44
C GLU A 34 -4.35 2.11 -10.32
N SER A 35 -4.96 1.15 -9.63
CA SER A 35 -4.28 0.29 -8.67
C SER A 35 -3.46 -0.77 -9.42
N PRO A 36 -2.31 -1.21 -8.89
CA PRO A 36 -1.56 -2.32 -9.49
C PRO A 36 -2.29 -3.66 -9.42
N SER A 37 -3.36 -3.78 -8.62
CA SER A 37 -4.16 -4.99 -8.49
C SER A 37 -5.66 -4.69 -8.49
N ALA A 38 -6.45 -5.63 -9.02
CA ALA A 38 -7.90 -5.63 -8.87
C ALA A 38 -8.36 -6.00 -7.45
N VAL A 39 -7.47 -6.54 -6.60
CA VAL A 39 -7.74 -6.83 -5.19
C VAL A 39 -7.59 -5.55 -4.37
N LEU A 40 -8.61 -4.69 -4.45
CA LEU A 40 -8.57 -3.34 -3.89
C LEU A 40 -8.62 -3.28 -2.36
N PHE A 41 -9.02 -4.37 -1.69
CA PHE A 41 -9.27 -4.41 -0.25
C PHE A 41 -8.19 -5.15 0.55
N TYR A 42 -7.00 -5.31 -0.03
CA TYR A 42 -5.86 -5.85 0.71
C TYR A 42 -5.34 -4.83 1.76
N PRO A 43 -4.89 -5.27 2.95
CA PRO A 43 -4.89 -6.66 3.46
C PRO A 43 -6.28 -7.15 3.91
N LEU A 44 -6.61 -8.43 3.65
CA LEU A 44 -7.85 -9.02 4.14
C LEU A 44 -7.69 -9.65 5.54
N PHE A 45 -8.29 -9.05 6.56
CA PHE A 45 -8.22 -9.51 7.95
C PHE A 45 -9.18 -10.64 8.30
N VAL A 46 -9.37 -11.60 7.39
CA VAL A 46 -10.30 -12.72 7.55
C VAL A 46 -9.63 -14.02 7.14
N LYS A 47 -9.85 -15.08 7.92
CA LYS A 47 -9.34 -16.42 7.62
C LYS A 47 -10.34 -17.21 6.78
N SER A 48 -10.05 -17.39 5.49
CA SER A 48 -10.82 -18.20 4.56
C SER A 48 -9.98 -18.56 3.32
N ASP A 49 -10.33 -19.63 2.62
CA ASP A 49 -9.59 -20.02 1.40
C ASP A 49 -9.66 -18.93 0.32
N ILE A 50 -10.78 -18.19 0.25
CA ILE A 50 -10.94 -17.10 -0.72
C ILE A 50 -10.10 -15.88 -0.36
N SER A 51 -9.96 -15.52 0.93
CA SER A 51 -9.08 -14.41 1.32
C SER A 51 -7.63 -14.75 1.05
N THR A 52 -7.16 -15.96 1.37
CA THR A 52 -5.80 -16.39 1.04
C THR A 52 -5.51 -16.29 -0.47
N GLN A 53 -6.44 -16.73 -1.31
CA GLN A 53 -6.29 -16.62 -2.78
C GLN A 53 -6.20 -15.16 -3.26
N LEU A 54 -7.03 -14.28 -2.70
CA LEU A 54 -7.03 -12.85 -3.03
C LEU A 54 -5.77 -12.14 -2.52
N ASP A 55 -5.33 -12.46 -1.30
CA ASP A 55 -4.09 -11.94 -0.72
C ASP A 55 -2.89 -12.33 -1.58
N ASP A 56 -2.81 -13.59 -2.01
CA ASP A 56 -1.74 -14.06 -2.89
C ASP A 56 -1.81 -13.43 -4.29
N GLN A 57 -3.02 -13.18 -4.80
CA GLN A 57 -3.20 -12.45 -6.05
C GLN A 57 -2.70 -11.01 -5.93
N PHE A 58 -3.01 -10.33 -4.82
CA PHE A 58 -2.52 -8.98 -4.57
C PHE A 58 -0.98 -8.92 -4.59
N LEU A 59 -0.30 -9.84 -3.88
CA LEU A 59 1.16 -9.88 -3.86
C LEU A 59 1.76 -10.16 -5.25
N ARG A 60 1.15 -11.09 -6.02
CA ARG A 60 1.58 -11.35 -7.41
C ARG A 60 1.47 -10.11 -8.28
N ASP A 61 0.33 -9.43 -8.21
CA ASP A 61 0.04 -8.22 -8.98
C ASP A 61 0.98 -7.07 -8.60
N LEU A 62 1.20 -6.85 -7.30
CA LEU A 62 2.12 -5.83 -6.79
C LEU A 62 3.55 -6.03 -7.34
N LYS A 63 4.03 -7.27 -7.35
CA LYS A 63 5.34 -7.64 -7.88
C LYS A 63 5.43 -7.52 -9.40
N ALA A 64 4.37 -7.90 -10.12
CA ALA A 64 4.34 -7.89 -11.58
C ALA A 64 4.22 -6.47 -12.15
N ASN A 65 3.32 -5.67 -11.58
CA ASN A 65 2.93 -4.38 -12.12
C ASN A 65 3.71 -3.20 -11.52
N ARG A 66 4.36 -3.40 -10.35
CA ARG A 66 5.31 -2.47 -9.69
C ARG A 66 4.87 -0.99 -9.80
N PRO A 67 3.88 -0.54 -9.02
CA PRO A 67 3.39 0.84 -9.10
C PRO A 67 4.54 1.82 -8.89
N VAL A 68 4.53 2.96 -9.60
CA VAL A 68 5.61 3.96 -9.48
C VAL A 68 5.60 4.63 -8.11
N MET A 69 4.44 4.62 -7.46
CA MET A 69 4.20 5.24 -6.15
C MET A 69 3.30 4.36 -5.28
N ILE A 70 3.64 4.31 -3.99
CA ILE A 70 2.80 3.72 -2.94
C ILE A 70 2.55 4.80 -1.90
N VAL A 71 1.30 4.93 -1.47
CA VAL A 71 0.89 5.86 -0.42
C VAL A 71 0.42 5.04 0.78
N ASP A 72 1.16 5.14 1.88
CA ASP A 72 0.70 4.71 3.20
C ASP A 72 -0.28 5.76 3.73
N MET A 73 -1.55 5.39 3.80
CA MET A 73 -2.63 6.26 4.25
C MET A 73 -2.57 6.54 5.77
N GLY A 74 -1.64 5.89 6.48
CA GLY A 74 -1.47 6.06 7.92
C GLY A 74 -2.52 5.33 8.74
N ASP A 75 -3.34 4.49 8.08
CA ASP A 75 -4.39 3.71 8.71
C ASP A 75 -3.81 2.86 9.83
N TYR A 76 -4.44 2.94 10.99
CA TYR A 76 -4.05 2.17 12.15
C TYR A 76 -4.24 0.66 11.90
N GLU A 77 -5.29 0.31 11.16
CA GLU A 77 -5.72 -1.07 10.92
C GLU A 77 -4.78 -1.81 9.94
N ALA A 78 -4.30 -1.17 8.88
CA ALA A 78 -3.50 -1.83 7.84
C ALA A 78 -2.03 -2.11 8.19
N LEU A 79 -1.58 -1.75 9.40
CA LEU A 79 -0.17 -1.57 9.78
C LEU A 79 0.57 -0.58 8.85
N SER A 80 1.51 0.18 9.41
CA SER A 80 2.25 1.16 8.60
C SER A 80 3.23 0.46 7.64
N LEU A 81 3.47 1.07 6.49
CA LEU A 81 4.59 0.69 5.61
C LEU A 81 5.94 1.18 6.16
N ASP A 82 5.95 2.16 7.06
CA ASP A 82 7.18 2.57 7.75
C ASP A 82 7.59 1.46 8.74
N PRO A 83 8.79 0.86 8.61
CA PRO A 83 9.20 -0.27 9.43
C PRO A 83 9.31 0.06 10.92
N ILE A 84 9.61 1.31 11.28
CA ILE A 84 9.72 1.76 12.68
C ILE A 84 8.32 1.86 13.27
N GLU A 85 7.39 2.54 12.59
CA GLU A 85 6.00 2.67 13.07
C GLU A 85 5.27 1.33 13.07
N ARG A 86 5.52 0.48 12.06
CA ARG A 86 5.00 -0.90 12.01
C ARG A 86 5.44 -1.69 13.24
N ARG A 87 6.73 -1.66 13.57
CA ARG A 87 7.27 -2.37 14.75
C ARG A 87 6.62 -1.86 16.04
N LYS A 88 6.55 -0.54 16.21
CA LYS A 88 5.92 0.09 17.38
C LYS A 88 4.46 -0.34 17.58
N ARG A 89 3.68 -0.45 16.49
CA ARG A 89 2.28 -0.90 16.56
C ARG A 89 2.19 -2.37 16.96
N LEU A 90 2.99 -3.23 16.35
CA LEU A 90 3.05 -4.65 16.71
C LEU A 90 3.45 -4.84 18.19
N ASP A 91 4.45 -4.11 18.68
CA ASP A 91 4.91 -4.18 20.07
C ASP A 91 3.84 -3.67 21.06
N ALA A 92 2.98 -2.74 20.63
CA ALA A 92 1.85 -2.26 21.40
C ALA A 92 0.65 -3.23 21.42
N GLY A 93 0.77 -4.41 20.79
CA GLY A 93 -0.33 -5.38 20.67
C GLY A 93 -1.42 -4.94 19.68
N VAL A 94 -1.12 -3.97 18.83
CA VAL A 94 -2.01 -3.50 17.78
C VAL A 94 -1.86 -4.45 16.61
N GLY A 95 -2.79 -5.38 16.50
CA GLY A 95 -2.81 -6.34 15.42
C GLY A 95 -4.19 -6.96 15.30
N TRP A 96 -4.58 -7.24 14.06
CA TRP A 96 -5.74 -8.05 13.80
C TRP A 96 -5.48 -9.48 14.25
N GLN A 97 -6.54 -10.16 14.70
CA GLN A 97 -6.48 -11.57 15.06
C GLN A 97 -5.98 -12.43 13.88
N TYR A 98 -6.23 -11.98 12.65
CA TYR A 98 -5.82 -12.63 11.42
C TYR A 98 -5.14 -11.61 10.51
N LEU A 99 -3.85 -11.80 10.28
CA LEU A 99 -3.12 -11.14 9.19
C LEU A 99 -3.00 -12.13 8.03
N PRO A 100 -2.92 -11.65 6.77
CA PRO A 100 -2.57 -12.50 5.65
C PRO A 100 -1.22 -13.19 5.86
N ASP A 101 -1.11 -14.46 5.49
CA ASP A 101 0.15 -15.23 5.60
C ASP A 101 1.30 -14.60 4.81
N ASN A 102 0.98 -13.80 3.78
CA ASN A 102 1.93 -13.15 2.89
C ASN A 102 2.29 -11.71 3.28
N ILE A 103 1.77 -11.20 4.42
CA ILE A 103 1.93 -9.79 4.81
C ILE A 103 3.40 -9.39 4.98
N ASP A 104 4.21 -10.27 5.55
CA ASP A 104 5.66 -10.02 5.74
C ASP A 104 6.39 -9.96 4.39
N GLU A 105 5.94 -10.72 3.40
CA GLU A 105 6.51 -10.69 2.06
C GLU A 105 6.12 -9.41 1.30
N VAL A 106 4.91 -8.89 1.51
CA VAL A 106 4.51 -7.57 1.01
C VAL A 106 5.40 -6.48 1.63
N PHE A 107 5.58 -6.48 2.95
CA PHE A 107 6.44 -5.49 3.60
C PHE A 107 7.89 -5.59 3.13
N ALA A 108 8.44 -6.80 3.04
CA ALA A 108 9.80 -7.02 2.55
C ALA A 108 9.96 -6.52 1.10
N PHE A 109 8.98 -6.79 0.23
CA PHE A 109 9.00 -6.29 -1.14
C PHE A 109 9.01 -4.76 -1.18
N ILE A 110 8.16 -4.10 -0.40
CA ILE A 110 8.08 -2.63 -0.36
C ILE A 110 9.38 -2.03 0.19
N ASP A 111 9.88 -2.52 1.32
CA ASP A 111 11.11 -2.02 1.96
C ASP A 111 12.33 -2.15 1.02
N GLN A 112 12.41 -3.26 0.28
CA GLN A 112 13.49 -3.52 -0.66
C GLN A 112 13.39 -2.66 -1.92
N ASN A 113 12.19 -2.38 -2.43
CA ASN A 113 12.00 -1.78 -3.75
C ASN A 113 11.61 -0.30 -3.73
N TYR A 114 11.16 0.24 -2.59
CA TYR A 114 10.64 1.60 -2.51
C TYR A 114 11.38 2.44 -1.47
N SER A 115 11.46 3.75 -1.73
CA SER A 115 12.03 4.73 -0.81
C SER A 115 10.98 5.76 -0.46
N ARG A 116 10.87 6.11 0.82
CA ARG A 116 9.99 7.20 1.27
C ARG A 116 10.54 8.53 0.76
N ILE A 117 9.70 9.30 0.06
CA ILE A 117 10.07 10.59 -0.56
C ILE A 117 9.34 11.78 0.04
N ALA A 118 8.19 11.57 0.68
CA ALA A 118 7.41 12.64 1.28
C ALA A 118 6.52 12.16 2.42
N ASN A 119 6.03 13.13 3.19
CA ASN A 119 4.88 12.98 4.06
C ASN A 119 3.86 14.06 3.72
N VAL A 120 2.64 13.67 3.39
CA VAL A 120 1.55 14.59 3.06
C VAL A 120 0.49 14.45 4.14
N LYS A 121 0.41 15.42 5.07
CA LYS A 121 -0.58 15.41 6.16
C LYS A 121 -0.65 14.10 6.95
N GLY A 122 0.50 13.50 7.26
CA GLY A 122 0.59 12.22 7.97
C GLY A 122 0.71 11.00 7.06
N MET A 123 0.32 11.09 5.78
CA MET A 123 0.41 9.98 4.83
C MET A 123 1.84 9.84 4.29
N GLY A 124 2.42 8.64 4.39
CA GLY A 124 3.76 8.37 3.90
C GLY A 124 3.74 8.09 2.39
N VAL A 125 4.56 8.79 1.61
CA VAL A 125 4.65 8.56 0.16
C VAL A 125 5.97 7.90 -0.18
N TYR A 126 5.89 6.79 -0.91
CA TYR A 126 7.00 5.95 -1.30
C TYR A 126 7.09 5.87 -2.82
N ARG A 127 8.30 5.98 -3.37
CA ARG A 127 8.56 5.88 -4.82
C ARG A 127 9.41 4.65 -5.12
N LEU A 128 9.12 4.01 -6.25
CA LEU A 128 9.90 2.88 -6.75
C LEU A 128 11.36 3.31 -6.94
N LYS A 129 12.32 2.55 -6.41
CA LYS A 129 13.74 2.85 -6.54
C LYS A 129 14.16 2.78 -8.01
N GLY A 130 14.92 3.76 -8.46
CA GLY A 130 15.41 3.84 -9.84
C GLY A 130 14.45 4.51 -10.83
N THR A 131 13.32 5.05 -10.38
CA THR A 131 12.46 5.93 -11.19
C THR A 131 12.65 7.40 -10.82
N GLN A 132 12.64 8.30 -11.82
CA GLN A 132 12.71 9.76 -11.63
C GLN A 132 11.30 10.36 -11.59
#